data_AF-A0A821CIX1-F1
#
_entry.id   AF-A0A821CIX1-F1
#
_cell.length_a   1.000
_cell.length_b   1.000
_cell.length_c   1.000
_cell.angle_alpha   90.00
_cell.angle_beta   90.00
_cell.angle_gamma   90.00
#
_symmetry.space_group_name_H-M   'P 1'
#
loop_
_entity.id
_entity.type
_entity.pdbx_description
1 polymer ?
#
loop_
_entity_poly.entity_id
_entity_poly.type
_entity_poly.pdbx_seq_one_letter_code
_entity_poly.pdbx_strand_id
1 'polypeptide(L)'
;MTSSSSSTNPVSHAATSFPSNPLTRNSPNQSRTDTVCPHCNHPIKEIKYSGDAFHASLQKLFPGAIRLEEFIFETKQTLVPKGFYPHVNTLVCVGLCRDEITSPFEAEVEAMWGQAFICGSLGGMLFCGKTGFSAAHRHAPITGHFIYYCFTHIAIDHEGIVGSVYRTRSGMEEKTTACGALAAFA
;
A
#
# COMPACT_ATOMS: atom_id res chain seq x y z
N MET A 1 -72.39 8.89 -8.93
CA MET A 1 -72.04 8.02 -10.09
C MET A 1 -70.94 8.75 -10.84
N THR A 2 -69.68 8.34 -10.92
CA THR A 2 -69.06 7.02 -10.77
C THR A 2 -67.63 7.21 -10.28
N SER A 3 -67.30 6.49 -9.22
CA SER A 3 -65.95 6.14 -8.79
C SER A 3 -65.27 5.24 -9.81
N SER A 4 -64.01 5.49 -10.14
CA SER A 4 -63.11 4.46 -10.66
C SER A 4 -61.71 4.65 -10.09
N SER A 5 -61.33 3.63 -9.33
CA SER A 5 -60.12 3.42 -8.57
C SER A 5 -58.88 3.25 -9.45
N SER A 6 -57.82 4.00 -9.14
CA SER A 6 -56.47 3.80 -9.67
C SER A 6 -55.83 2.57 -9.03
N SER A 7 -55.79 1.47 -9.79
CA SER A 7 -55.04 0.25 -9.46
C SER A 7 -53.54 0.49 -9.64
N THR A 8 -52.78 0.61 -8.55
CA THR A 8 -51.31 0.58 -8.57
C THR A 8 -50.81 -0.87 -8.61
N ASN A 9 -50.35 -1.33 -9.77
CA ASN A 9 -49.58 -2.56 -9.88
C ASN A 9 -48.13 -2.30 -9.43
N PRO A 10 -47.54 -3.15 -8.57
CA PRO A 10 -46.15 -3.02 -8.18
C PRO A 10 -45.25 -3.44 -9.35
N VAL A 11 -44.29 -2.59 -9.71
CA VAL A 11 -43.23 -2.92 -10.65
C VAL A 11 -42.35 -3.98 -10.01
N SER A 12 -42.44 -5.23 -10.49
CA SER A 12 -41.54 -6.30 -10.11
C SER A 12 -40.15 -6.01 -10.69
N HIS A 13 -39.21 -5.59 -9.85
CA HIS A 13 -37.80 -5.60 -10.21
C HIS A 13 -37.35 -7.06 -10.33
N ALA A 14 -37.29 -7.57 -11.55
CA ALA A 14 -36.59 -8.80 -11.86
C ALA A 14 -35.11 -8.61 -11.49
N ALA A 15 -34.67 -9.36 -10.48
CA ALA A 15 -33.27 -9.45 -10.12
C ALA A 15 -32.51 -10.08 -11.30
N THR A 16 -31.83 -9.26 -12.09
CA THR A 16 -30.87 -9.72 -13.08
C THR A 16 -29.70 -10.34 -12.32
N SER A 17 -29.64 -11.66 -12.29
CA SER A 17 -28.54 -12.43 -11.76
C SER A 17 -27.24 -12.05 -12.48
N PHE A 18 -26.32 -11.42 -11.76
CA PHE A 18 -24.94 -11.25 -12.21
C PHE A 18 -24.34 -12.63 -12.47
N PRO A 19 -23.65 -12.86 -13.61
CA PRO A 19 -22.89 -14.09 -13.79
C PRO A 19 -21.79 -14.13 -12.73
N SER A 20 -21.83 -15.15 -11.87
CA SER A 20 -20.77 -15.47 -10.94
C SER A 20 -19.48 -15.71 -11.73
N ASN A 21 -18.59 -14.72 -11.74
CA ASN A 21 -17.24 -14.84 -12.25
C ASN A 21 -16.52 -15.94 -11.45
N PRO A 22 -16.10 -17.08 -12.03
CA PRO A 22 -15.31 -18.05 -11.31
C PRO A 22 -13.84 -17.60 -11.33
N LEU A 23 -13.56 -16.47 -10.70
CA LEU A 23 -12.26 -16.31 -10.06
C LEU A 23 -12.39 -17.02 -8.72
N THR A 24 -12.24 -18.34 -8.75
CA THR A 24 -11.96 -19.12 -7.55
C THR A 24 -10.79 -18.43 -6.85
N ARG A 25 -11.11 -17.77 -5.75
CA ARG A 25 -10.14 -17.19 -4.83
C ARG A 25 -9.35 -18.38 -4.30
N ASN A 26 -8.21 -18.66 -4.93
CA ASN A 26 -7.32 -19.72 -4.47
C ASN A 26 -7.02 -19.45 -2.99
N SER A 27 -7.20 -20.49 -2.19
CA SER A 27 -6.95 -20.50 -0.76
C SER A 27 -5.54 -19.95 -0.47
N PRO A 28 -5.29 -19.21 0.65
CA PRO A 28 -4.03 -18.50 0.88
C PRO A 28 -2.80 -19.39 1.09
N ASN A 29 -2.89 -20.70 0.85
CA ASN A 29 -1.90 -21.67 1.29
C ASN A 29 -1.72 -22.86 0.32
N GLN A 30 -1.77 -22.61 -0.99
CA GLN A 30 -1.16 -23.53 -1.95
C GLN A 30 0.22 -23.00 -2.30
N SER A 31 1.27 -23.59 -1.70
CA SER A 31 2.65 -23.37 -2.14
C SER A 31 2.74 -23.75 -3.62
N ARG A 32 2.88 -22.77 -4.50
CA ARG A 32 3.18 -23.04 -5.90
C ARG A 32 4.54 -23.73 -5.95
N THR A 33 4.57 -24.99 -6.33
CA THR A 33 5.78 -25.82 -6.46
C THR A 33 6.47 -25.64 -7.82
N ASP A 34 6.15 -24.57 -8.55
CA ASP A 34 6.69 -24.34 -9.88
C ASP A 34 8.17 -23.97 -9.75
N THR A 35 9.06 -24.91 -10.09
CA THR A 35 10.52 -24.71 -10.13
C THR A 35 10.96 -23.96 -11.39
N VAL A 36 10.03 -23.66 -12.30
CA VAL A 36 10.24 -22.95 -13.56
C VAL A 36 9.07 -22.01 -13.86
N CYS A 37 9.35 -20.85 -14.41
CA CYS A 37 8.33 -19.90 -14.85
C CYS A 37 7.56 -20.45 -16.06
N PRO A 38 6.23 -20.57 -16.02
CA PRO A 38 5.45 -21.18 -17.12
C PRO A 38 5.43 -20.35 -18.41
N HIS A 39 5.82 -19.07 -18.35
CA HIS A 39 5.82 -18.18 -19.51
C HIS A 39 7.15 -18.18 -20.28
N CYS A 40 8.29 -18.24 -19.58
CA CYS A 40 9.62 -18.14 -20.20
C CYS A 40 10.54 -19.32 -19.90
N ASN A 41 10.04 -20.34 -19.19
CA ASN A 41 10.79 -21.54 -18.78
C ASN A 41 12.06 -21.25 -17.95
N HIS A 42 12.19 -20.04 -17.40
CA HIS A 42 13.31 -19.64 -16.55
C HIS A 42 13.21 -20.34 -15.18
N PRO A 43 14.31 -20.90 -14.64
CA PRO A 43 14.30 -21.57 -13.35
C PRO A 43 13.99 -20.60 -12.22
N ILE A 44 13.06 -20.99 -11.34
CA ILE A 44 12.75 -20.28 -10.11
C ILE A 44 13.61 -20.90 -9.02
N LYS A 45 14.66 -20.19 -8.59
CA LYS A 45 15.49 -20.61 -7.46
C LYS A 45 14.69 -20.46 -6.16
N GLU A 46 14.47 -21.57 -5.47
CA GLU A 46 14.03 -21.53 -4.08
C GLU A 46 15.15 -20.92 -3.23
N ILE A 47 14.84 -19.89 -2.46
CA ILE A 47 15.82 -19.29 -1.57
C ILE A 47 15.38 -19.51 -0.12
N LYS A 48 16.18 -20.28 0.62
CA LYS A 48 15.96 -20.53 2.04
C LYS A 48 16.55 -19.39 2.86
N TYR A 49 15.69 -18.67 3.58
CA TYR A 49 16.06 -17.58 4.46
C TYR A 49 15.53 -17.83 5.87
N SER A 50 16.40 -17.78 6.88
CA SER A 50 15.98 -17.90 8.29
C SER A 50 15.50 -16.57 8.89
N GLY A 51 15.88 -15.43 8.28
CA GLY A 51 15.54 -14.09 8.77
C GLY A 51 16.43 -13.58 9.90
N ASP A 52 17.28 -14.43 10.50
CA ASP A 52 18.07 -14.07 11.69
C ASP A 52 19.01 -12.88 11.46
N ALA A 53 19.73 -12.86 10.33
CA ALA A 53 20.66 -11.78 9.99
C ALA A 53 19.92 -10.45 9.74
N PHE A 54 18.77 -10.50 9.07
CA PHE A 54 17.89 -9.35 8.90
C PHE A 54 17.46 -8.79 10.26
N HIS A 55 16.94 -9.64 11.15
CA HIS A 55 16.46 -9.22 12.47
C HIS A 55 17.59 -8.66 13.34
N ALA A 56 18.78 -9.27 13.30
CA ALA A 56 19.95 -8.77 14.01
C ALA A 56 20.35 -7.36 13.53
N SER A 57 20.42 -7.13 12.22
CA SER A 57 20.71 -5.81 11.65
C SER A 57 19.61 -4.79 11.96
N LEU A 58 18.34 -5.17 11.84
CA LEU A 58 17.20 -4.30 12.14
C LEU A 58 17.23 -3.84 13.60
N GLN A 59 17.38 -4.77 14.55
CA GLN A 59 17.41 -4.42 15.99
C GLN A 59 18.63 -3.58 16.36
N LYS A 60 19.78 -3.84 15.72
CA LYS A 60 21.01 -3.09 15.97
C LYS A 60 20.92 -1.65 15.46
N LEU A 61 20.38 -1.43 14.26
CA LEU A 61 20.42 -0.13 13.57
C LEU A 61 19.17 0.71 13.78
N PHE A 62 18.02 0.06 13.96
CA PHE A 62 16.71 0.68 14.13
C PHE A 62 16.00 0.06 15.34
N PRO A 63 16.57 0.20 16.56
CA PRO A 63 15.92 -0.30 17.77
C PRO A 63 14.54 0.37 17.91
N GLY A 64 13.51 -0.44 18.13
CA GLY A 64 12.12 0.03 18.19
C GLY A 64 11.44 0.20 16.83
N ALA A 65 11.99 -0.35 15.74
CA ALA A 65 11.29 -0.43 14.47
C ALA A 65 9.92 -1.11 14.65
N ILE A 66 8.87 -0.44 14.19
CA ILE A 66 7.49 -0.90 14.27
C ILE A 66 7.13 -1.52 12.92
N ARG A 67 6.36 -2.61 12.95
CA ARG A 67 5.81 -3.18 11.72
C ARG A 67 4.86 -2.20 11.03
N LEU A 68 4.81 -2.27 9.71
CA LEU A 68 4.01 -1.37 8.89
C LEU A 68 2.53 -1.35 9.30
N GLU A 69 1.90 -2.51 9.43
CA GLU A 69 0.46 -2.60 9.74
C GLU A 69 0.17 -2.09 11.15
N GLU A 70 1.04 -2.42 12.10
CA GLU A 70 0.96 -1.95 13.48
C GLU A 70 1.11 -0.43 13.54
N PHE A 71 2.09 0.14 12.83
CA PHE A 71 2.29 1.58 12.78
C PHE A 71 1.05 2.33 12.26
N ILE A 72 0.45 1.89 11.15
CA ILE A 72 -0.75 2.53 10.60
C ILE A 72 -1.98 2.33 11.50
N PHE A 73 -2.09 1.16 12.13
CA PHE A 73 -3.16 0.89 13.08
C PHE A 73 -3.07 1.83 14.30
N GLU A 74 -1.90 1.93 14.92
CA GLU A 74 -1.65 2.77 16.09
C GLU A 74 -1.85 4.26 15.78
N THR A 75 -1.44 4.74 14.60
CA THR A 75 -1.69 6.13 14.20
C THR A 75 -3.19 6.41 14.08
N LYS A 76 -3.96 5.47 13.52
CA LYS A 76 -5.43 5.58 13.44
C LYS A 76 -6.08 5.54 14.81
N GLN A 77 -5.69 4.60 15.67
CA GLN A 77 -6.22 4.54 17.04
C GLN A 77 -5.92 5.81 17.82
N THR A 78 -4.79 6.45 17.57
CA THR A 78 -4.41 7.71 18.23
C THR A 78 -5.20 8.93 17.70
N LEU A 79 -5.51 8.96 16.40
CA LEU A 79 -6.07 10.13 15.74
C LEU A 79 -7.61 10.13 15.69
N VAL A 80 -8.26 8.96 15.62
CA VAL A 80 -9.74 8.88 15.62
C VAL A 80 -10.38 9.55 16.84
N PRO A 81 -9.90 9.33 18.09
CA PRO A 81 -10.43 10.03 19.26
C PRO A 81 -10.23 11.55 19.23
N LYS A 82 -9.33 12.04 18.37
CA LYS A 82 -9.05 13.47 18.16
C LYS A 82 -9.87 14.08 17.03
N GLY A 83 -10.81 13.34 16.46
CA GLY A 83 -11.74 13.83 15.43
C GLY A 83 -11.33 13.51 14.00
N PHE A 84 -10.29 12.69 13.78
CA PHE A 84 -9.87 12.28 12.44
C PHE A 84 -10.67 11.05 12.00
N TYR A 85 -11.68 11.25 11.17
CA TYR A 85 -12.54 10.19 10.68
C TYR A 85 -12.27 9.90 9.19
N PRO A 86 -11.82 8.67 8.85
CA PRO A 86 -11.66 8.22 7.46
C PRO A 86 -12.95 8.43 6.66
N HIS A 87 -12.84 8.78 5.38
CA HIS A 87 -13.95 9.00 4.45
C HIS A 87 -14.97 10.08 4.82
N VAL A 88 -14.82 10.77 5.96
CA VAL A 88 -15.73 11.80 6.43
C VAL A 88 -15.06 13.16 6.38
N ASN A 89 -13.98 13.32 7.15
CA ASN A 89 -13.35 14.63 7.33
C ASN A 89 -11.82 14.57 7.25
N THR A 90 -11.21 13.44 6.89
CA THR A 90 -9.74 13.31 6.87
C THR A 90 -9.23 13.02 5.46
N LEU A 91 -8.29 13.83 4.97
CA LEU A 91 -7.51 13.55 3.77
C LEU A 91 -6.09 13.16 4.15
N VAL A 92 -5.65 12.01 3.66
CA VAL A 92 -4.27 11.55 3.84
C VAL A 92 -3.43 11.88 2.63
N CYS A 93 -2.22 12.37 2.87
CA CYS A 93 -1.20 12.62 1.86
C CYS A 93 -0.01 11.69 2.13
N VAL A 94 0.52 11.04 1.10
CA VAL A 94 1.63 10.10 1.22
C VAL A 94 2.80 10.53 0.35
N GLY A 95 3.94 10.74 0.99
CA GLY A 95 5.19 11.19 0.37
C GLY A 95 6.31 10.17 0.56
N LEU A 96 6.38 9.18 -0.32
CA LEU A 96 7.40 8.12 -0.28
C LEU A 96 8.30 8.15 -1.51
N CYS A 97 9.33 7.29 -1.50
CA CYS A 97 10.10 7.02 -2.69
C CYS A 97 9.23 6.32 -3.75
N ARG A 98 9.43 6.64 -5.04
CA ARG A 98 8.79 5.94 -6.17
C ARG A 98 9.28 4.52 -6.43
N ASP A 99 10.14 4.01 -5.56
CA ASP A 99 10.58 2.62 -5.57
C ASP A 99 9.38 1.72 -5.24
N GLU A 100 9.10 0.68 -6.04
CA GLU A 100 7.89 -0.13 -5.87
C GLU A 100 7.82 -0.85 -4.53
N ILE A 101 8.95 -1.04 -3.84
CA ILE A 101 8.98 -1.69 -2.52
C ILE A 101 8.30 -0.84 -1.43
N THR A 102 8.01 0.43 -1.71
CA THR A 102 7.25 1.31 -0.80
C THR A 102 5.74 1.17 -0.99
N SER A 103 5.28 0.59 -2.11
CA SER A 103 3.85 0.47 -2.43
C SER A 103 2.99 -0.25 -1.37
N PRO A 104 3.49 -1.24 -0.59
CA PRO A 104 2.69 -1.82 0.49
C PRO A 104 2.29 -0.80 1.57
N PHE A 105 3.12 0.23 1.80
CA PHE A 105 2.79 1.28 2.76
C PHE A 105 1.65 2.16 2.24
N GLU A 106 1.69 2.54 0.98
CA GLU A 106 0.60 3.30 0.34
C GLU A 106 -0.70 2.51 0.39
N ALA A 107 -0.65 1.21 0.06
CA ALA A 107 -1.81 0.34 0.09
C ALA A 107 -2.42 0.20 1.50
N GLU A 108 -1.60 0.06 2.54
CA GLU A 108 -2.09 -0.04 3.92
C GLU A 108 -2.68 1.29 4.40
N VAL A 109 -2.06 2.42 4.05
CA VAL A 109 -2.63 3.74 4.32
C VAL A 109 -4.00 3.87 3.67
N GLU A 110 -4.14 3.49 2.40
CA GLU A 110 -5.42 3.58 1.69
C GLU A 110 -6.47 2.62 2.24
N ALA A 111 -6.07 1.42 2.67
CA ALA A 111 -6.95 0.47 3.33
C ALA A 111 -7.50 1.02 4.65
N MET A 112 -6.68 1.76 5.40
CA MET A 112 -7.05 2.23 6.74
C MET A 112 -7.70 3.61 6.75
N TRP A 113 -7.33 4.50 5.84
CA TRP A 113 -7.76 5.90 5.82
C TRP A 113 -8.60 6.29 4.60
N GLY A 114 -8.66 5.44 3.58
CA GLY A 114 -9.23 5.76 2.28
C GLY A 114 -8.19 6.34 1.31
N GLN A 115 -8.65 6.64 0.09
CA GLN A 115 -7.77 7.07 -1.02
C GLN A 115 -6.87 8.25 -0.61
N ALA A 116 -5.58 8.10 -0.88
CA ALA A 116 -4.57 9.07 -0.49
C ALA A 116 -4.18 10.01 -1.64
N PHE A 117 -3.75 11.23 -1.29
CA PHE A 117 -3.06 12.12 -2.21
C PHE A 117 -1.57 11.75 -2.24
N ILE A 118 -1.11 11.18 -3.36
CA ILE A 118 0.29 10.75 -3.49
C ILE A 118 1.17 11.93 -3.93
N CYS A 119 2.12 12.31 -3.07
CA CYS A 119 3.10 13.37 -3.31
C CYS A 119 4.55 12.85 -3.34
N GLY A 120 4.73 11.52 -3.42
CA GLY A 120 6.03 10.87 -3.49
C GLY A 120 6.88 11.24 -4.71
N SER A 121 8.20 11.10 -4.57
CA SER A 121 9.17 11.31 -5.65
C SER A 121 10.41 10.44 -5.44
N LEU A 122 11.49 10.60 -6.22
CA LEU A 122 12.72 9.84 -5.97
C LEU A 122 13.30 10.19 -4.58
N GLY A 123 13.67 9.16 -3.82
CA GLY A 123 14.23 9.32 -2.47
C GLY A 123 13.23 9.79 -1.40
N GLY A 124 11.94 9.91 -1.73
CA GLY A 124 10.93 10.43 -0.79
C GLY A 124 10.86 11.96 -0.71
N MET A 125 11.50 12.67 -1.65
CA MET A 125 11.44 14.14 -1.69
C MET A 125 10.02 14.63 -2.03
N LEU A 126 9.61 15.78 -1.52
CA LEU A 126 8.28 16.35 -1.74
C LEU A 126 8.29 17.40 -2.86
N PHE A 127 8.66 16.97 -4.07
CA PHE A 127 8.76 17.86 -5.24
C PHE A 127 7.41 18.34 -5.80
N CYS A 128 6.29 17.88 -5.23
CA CYS A 128 4.97 18.44 -5.53
C CYS A 128 4.92 19.95 -5.21
N GLY A 129 5.75 20.42 -4.27
CA GLY A 129 5.95 21.83 -3.95
C GLY A 129 4.66 22.52 -3.47
N LYS A 130 4.71 23.85 -3.40
CA LYS A 130 3.56 24.67 -2.95
C LYS A 130 2.28 24.38 -3.74
N THR A 131 2.43 24.15 -5.05
CA THR A 131 1.30 23.84 -5.93
C THR A 131 0.65 22.50 -5.56
N GLY A 132 1.43 21.45 -5.35
CA GLY A 132 0.91 20.13 -4.97
C GLY A 132 0.26 20.14 -3.59
N PHE A 133 0.87 20.79 -2.60
CA PHE A 133 0.23 20.98 -1.30
C PHE A 133 -1.07 21.78 -1.44
N SER A 134 -1.08 22.88 -2.19
CA SER A 134 -2.31 23.66 -2.42
C SER A 134 -3.41 22.82 -3.07
N ALA A 135 -3.06 21.93 -4.01
CA ALA A 135 -4.01 21.01 -4.62
C ALA A 135 -4.59 20.03 -3.57
N ALA A 136 -3.75 19.39 -2.76
CA ALA A 136 -4.20 18.52 -1.68
C ALA A 136 -5.15 19.25 -0.72
N HIS A 137 -4.84 20.48 -0.33
CA HIS A 137 -5.69 21.27 0.56
C HIS A 137 -7.06 21.61 -0.02
N ARG A 138 -7.16 21.78 -1.35
CA ARG A 138 -8.44 22.01 -2.03
C ARG A 138 -9.27 20.75 -2.22
N HIS A 139 -8.69 19.56 -2.09
CA HIS A 139 -9.39 18.28 -2.21
C HIS A 139 -9.96 17.78 -0.88
N ALA A 140 -9.52 18.36 0.24
CA ALA A 140 -10.04 18.00 1.55
C ALA A 140 -11.44 18.60 1.78
N PRO A 141 -12.23 17.98 2.68
CA PRO A 141 -13.47 18.57 3.16
C PRO A 141 -13.25 19.99 3.73
N ILE A 142 -14.25 20.87 3.59
CA ILE A 142 -14.17 22.30 3.96
C ILE A 142 -13.72 22.51 5.42
N THR A 143 -14.10 21.60 6.33
CA THR A 143 -13.63 21.54 7.72
C THR A 143 -12.92 20.21 7.99
N GLY A 144 -11.93 19.90 7.17
CA GLY A 144 -11.21 18.63 7.19
C GLY A 144 -9.89 18.67 7.97
N HIS A 145 -9.43 17.49 8.35
CA HIS A 145 -8.11 17.22 8.88
C HIS A 145 -7.20 16.65 7.79
N PHE A 146 -5.90 16.92 7.92
CA PHE A 146 -4.86 16.38 7.05
C PHE A 146 -3.92 15.47 7.84
N ILE A 147 -3.54 14.36 7.23
CA ILE A 147 -2.45 13.52 7.72
C ILE A 147 -1.40 13.44 6.62
N TYR A 148 -0.14 13.69 6.97
CA TYR A 148 1.00 13.55 6.06
C TYR A 148 1.88 12.40 6.52
N TYR A 149 1.91 11.31 5.75
CA TYR A 149 2.88 10.23 5.92
C TYR A 149 4.02 10.43 4.93
N CYS A 150 5.13 10.99 5.40
CA CYS A 150 6.28 11.32 4.55
C CYS A 150 7.55 10.68 5.12
N PHE A 151 8.16 9.77 4.37
CA PHE A 151 9.31 8.99 4.83
C PHE A 151 10.32 8.76 3.71
N THR A 152 11.59 8.69 4.09
CA THR A 152 12.61 8.00 3.28
C THR A 152 12.48 6.49 3.48
N HIS A 153 13.15 5.69 2.65
CA HIS A 153 13.19 4.24 2.84
C HIS A 153 14.61 3.70 2.70
N ILE A 154 14.85 2.59 3.39
CA ILE A 154 16.08 1.80 3.28
C ILE A 154 15.70 0.32 3.40
N ALA A 155 16.38 -0.54 2.64
CA ALA A 155 16.20 -1.98 2.76
C ALA A 155 17.30 -2.61 3.63
N ILE A 156 16.97 -3.75 4.21
CA ILE A 156 17.94 -4.69 4.79
C ILE A 156 17.66 -6.02 4.10
N ASP A 157 18.66 -6.60 3.44
CA ASP A 157 18.49 -7.89 2.77
C ASP A 157 18.55 -9.06 3.75
N HIS A 158 18.36 -10.27 3.23
CA HIS A 158 18.35 -11.51 4.01
C HIS A 158 19.70 -11.85 4.67
N GLU A 159 20.80 -11.27 4.18
CA GLU A 159 22.15 -11.41 4.76
C GLU A 159 22.42 -10.31 5.80
N GLY A 160 21.44 -9.45 6.07
CA GLY A 160 21.56 -8.33 6.99
C GLY A 160 22.28 -7.12 6.40
N ILE A 161 22.49 -7.06 5.08
CA ILE A 161 23.17 -5.93 4.43
C ILE A 161 22.18 -4.78 4.23
N VAL A 162 22.56 -3.62 4.74
CA VAL A 162 21.76 -2.39 4.71
C VAL A 162 21.92 -1.70 3.37
N GLY A 163 20.82 -1.12 2.86
CA GLY A 163 20.78 -0.45 1.57
C GLY A 163 20.63 -1.42 0.39
N SER A 164 20.42 -2.71 0.65
CA SER A 164 20.39 -3.79 -0.35
C SER A 164 19.07 -4.56 -0.29
N VAL A 165 18.55 -4.99 -1.44
CA VAL A 165 17.34 -5.80 -1.54
C VAL A 165 17.34 -6.71 -2.77
N TYR A 166 16.74 -7.89 -2.64
CA TYR A 166 16.35 -8.73 -3.78
C TYR A 166 14.94 -8.37 -4.23
N ARG A 167 14.76 -8.08 -5.51
CA ARG A 167 13.44 -7.80 -6.08
C ARG A 167 12.89 -9.07 -6.69
N THR A 168 11.59 -9.31 -6.47
CA THR A 168 10.91 -10.57 -6.84
C THR A 168 10.56 -10.69 -8.33
N ARG A 169 11.27 -9.98 -9.21
CA ARG A 169 11.01 -10.00 -10.66
C ARG A 169 11.76 -11.15 -11.30
N SER A 170 11.08 -11.90 -12.17
CA SER A 170 11.69 -12.98 -12.93
C SER A 170 12.93 -12.50 -13.70
N GLY A 171 14.05 -13.22 -13.56
CA GLY A 171 15.31 -12.92 -14.25
C GLY A 171 16.22 -11.92 -13.53
N MET A 172 15.87 -11.44 -12.33
CA MET A 172 16.83 -10.72 -11.50
C MET A 172 17.71 -11.68 -10.69
N GLU A 173 19.00 -11.69 -11.00
CA GLU A 173 19.99 -12.55 -10.33
C GLU A 173 20.77 -11.81 -9.24
N GLU A 174 20.76 -10.48 -9.26
CA GLU A 174 21.58 -9.63 -8.39
C GLU A 174 20.75 -8.75 -7.45
N LYS A 175 21.38 -8.40 -6.32
CA LYS A 175 20.86 -7.43 -5.37
C LYS A 175 20.87 -6.04 -5.98
N THR A 176 19.89 -5.23 -5.59
CA THR A 176 19.82 -3.83 -6.01
C THR A 176 19.84 -2.92 -4.79
N THR A 177 20.22 -1.66 -5.01
CA THR A 177 20.21 -0.64 -3.96
C THR A 177 18.79 -0.19 -3.63
N ALA A 178 18.54 0.07 -2.34
CA ALA A 178 17.28 0.59 -1.84
C ALA A 178 17.52 1.43 -0.58
N CYS A 179 17.39 2.76 -0.61
CA CYS A 179 16.96 3.59 -1.74
C CYS A 179 18.09 3.87 -2.76
N GLY A 180 17.89 3.47 -4.02
CA GLY A 180 18.87 3.75 -5.09
C GLY A 180 19.07 5.25 -5.37
N ALA A 181 18.01 6.06 -5.26
CA ALA A 181 18.12 7.50 -5.45
C ALA A 181 18.96 8.17 -4.35
N LEU A 182 18.81 7.75 -3.08
CA LEU A 182 19.60 8.30 -1.98
C LEU A 182 21.05 7.80 -2.02
N ALA A 183 21.27 6.54 -2.43
CA ALA A 183 22.62 6.00 -2.61
C ALA A 183 23.42 6.76 -3.68
N ALA A 184 22.75 7.21 -4.74
CA ALA A 184 23.35 8.00 -5.82
C ALA A 184 23.44 9.52 -5.51
N PHE A 185 22.86 9.98 -4.40
CA PHE A 185 22.86 11.40 -4.02
C PHE A 185 24.15 11.81 -3.29
N ALA A 186 24.93 10.83 -2.82
CA ALA A 186 26.14 10.99 -2.03
C ALA A 186 27.37 11.31 -2.88
#